data_AF-A0A920IDM8-F1
#
_entry.id   AF-A0A920IDM8-F1
#
_cell.length_a   1.000
_cell.length_b   1.000
_cell.length_c   1.000
_cell.angle_alpha   90.00
_cell.angle_beta   90.00
_cell.angle_gamma   90.00
#
_symmetry.space_group_name_H-M   'P 1'
#
loop_
_entity.id
_entity.type
_entity.pdbx_description
1 polymer ?
#
loop_
_entity_poly.entity_id
_entity_poly.type
_entity_poly.pdbx_seq_one_letter_code
_entity_poly.pdbx_strand_id
1 'polypeptide(L)'
;MKKKLVAESIAPIIIVDCTLSPVQQRNLEEILNCKVIDRTALILEIFGARANTHAGRLQVELASLTFQRSRLVRSWTHLERQRGGSGFLGGPGERQIELDRRMLLERVLKIKEELREVERTRDIQRSNRSRTETPTIALVGYTNAGKIYYSIH
;
A
#
# COMPACT_ATOMS: atom_id res chain seq x y z
N MET A 1 10.92 21.25 -23.17
CA MET A 1 10.57 21.93 -21.90
C MET A 1 10.54 21.01 -20.65
N LYS A 2 10.48 19.67 -20.75
CA LYS A 2 10.35 18.75 -19.57
C LYS A 2 11.65 18.32 -18.86
N LYS A 3 12.84 18.54 -19.45
CA LYS A 3 14.14 18.13 -18.85
C LYS A 3 14.73 19.11 -17.84
N LYS A 4 14.21 20.34 -17.72
CA LYS A 4 14.91 21.43 -17.03
C LYS A 4 14.71 21.47 -15.51
N LEU A 5 13.55 21.02 -15.01
CA LEU A 5 13.21 21.11 -13.57
C LEU A 5 13.99 20.15 -12.67
N VAL A 6 14.44 19.00 -13.19
CA VAL A 6 15.17 18.00 -12.39
C VAL A 6 16.69 18.24 -12.41
N ALA A 7 17.19 19.00 -13.40
CA ALA A 7 18.63 19.27 -13.52
C ALA A 7 19.15 20.32 -12.52
N GLU A 8 18.28 21.15 -11.95
CA GLU A 8 18.66 22.23 -11.01
C GLU A 8 18.51 21.83 -9.53
N SER A 9 17.90 20.68 -9.25
CA SER A 9 17.72 20.16 -7.89
C SER A 9 18.06 18.68 -7.88
N ILE A 10 19.14 18.31 -7.19
CA ILE A 10 19.43 16.91 -6.86
C ILE A 10 18.42 16.51 -5.77
N ALA A 11 17.16 16.30 -6.16
CA ALA A 11 16.15 15.77 -5.27
C ALA A 11 16.35 14.24 -5.17
N PRO A 12 16.59 13.68 -3.96
CA PRO A 12 16.77 12.23 -3.81
C PRO A 12 15.49 11.45 -4.14
N ILE A 13 14.33 12.11 -4.12
CA ILE A 13 13.01 11.54 -4.34
C ILE A 13 12.15 12.56 -5.09
N ILE A 14 11.43 12.10 -6.11
CA ILE A 14 10.40 12.89 -6.81
C ILE A 14 9.02 12.38 -6.41
N ILE A 15 8.14 13.29 -6.01
CA ILE A 15 6.73 13.01 -5.72
C ILE A 15 5.89 13.47 -6.91
N VAL A 16 5.03 12.58 -7.39
CA VAL A 16 4.10 12.89 -8.48
C VAL A 16 2.68 12.90 -7.93
N ASP A 17 2.00 14.03 -8.06
CA ASP A 17 0.62 14.21 -7.61
C ASP A 17 -0.41 13.60 -8.59
N CYS A 18 -0.17 12.36 -9.01
CA CYS A 18 -1.13 11.54 -9.72
C CYS A 18 -0.86 10.07 -9.43
N THR A 19 -1.78 9.19 -9.80
CA THR A 19 -1.56 7.75 -9.74
C THR A 19 -0.75 7.30 -10.95
N LEU A 20 0.35 6.60 -10.73
CA LEU A 20 1.20 6.09 -11.81
C LEU A 20 0.96 4.60 -12.00
N SER A 21 0.76 4.16 -13.25
CA SER A 21 0.87 2.73 -13.55
C SER A 21 2.30 2.22 -13.27
N PRO A 22 2.50 0.91 -13.03
CA PRO A 22 3.82 0.36 -12.77
C PRO A 22 4.85 0.69 -13.87
N VAL A 23 4.41 0.73 -15.12
CA VAL A 23 5.27 1.05 -16.28
C VAL A 23 5.65 2.53 -16.29
N GLN A 24 4.70 3.42 -16.01
CA GLN A 24 4.98 4.86 -15.95
C GLN A 24 5.96 5.18 -14.83
N GLN A 25 5.76 4.60 -13.64
CA GLN A 25 6.69 4.80 -12.52
C GLN A 25 8.10 4.35 -12.89
N ARG A 26 8.25 3.12 -13.41
CA ARG A 26 9.54 2.58 -13.85
C ARG A 26 10.22 3.47 -14.89
N ASN A 27 9.49 3.86 -15.94
CA ASN A 27 10.05 4.70 -17.00
C ASN A 27 10.49 6.07 -16.44
N LEU A 28 9.74 6.64 -15.49
CA LEU A 28 10.13 7.89 -14.84
C LEU A 28 11.37 7.70 -13.96
N GLU A 29 11.46 6.62 -13.19
CA GLU A 29 12.65 6.30 -12.38
C GLU A 29 13.90 6.10 -13.27
N GLU A 30 13.77 5.40 -14.41
CA GLU A 30 14.86 5.21 -15.37
C GLU A 30 15.29 6.52 -16.05
N ILE A 31 14.34 7.37 -16.44
CA ILE A 31 14.63 8.65 -17.13
C ILE A 31 15.22 9.68 -16.17
N LEU A 32 14.76 9.71 -14.92
CA LEU A 32 15.12 10.73 -13.92
C LEU A 32 16.27 10.28 -13.01
N ASN A 33 16.61 8.98 -13.03
CA ASN A 33 17.66 8.38 -12.21
C ASN A 33 17.49 8.67 -10.69
N CYS A 34 16.24 8.69 -10.22
CA CYS A 34 15.87 8.92 -8.83
C CYS A 34 14.60 8.14 -8.48
N LYS A 35 14.34 7.93 -7.19
CA LYS A 35 13.11 7.28 -6.73
C LYS A 35 11.88 8.14 -7.04
N VAL A 36 10.83 7.54 -7.59
CA VAL A 36 9.57 8.24 -7.90
C VAL A 36 8.45 7.65 -7.04
N ILE A 37 7.78 8.51 -6.28
CA ILE A 37 6.65 8.14 -5.43
C ILE A 37 5.39 8.79 -6.00
N ASP A 38 4.36 7.99 -6.24
CA ASP A 38 3.07 8.48 -6.71
C ASP A 38 2.15 8.85 -5.53
N ARG A 39 1.03 9.52 -5.83
CA ARG A 39 0.07 9.96 -4.79
C ARG A 39 -0.39 8.79 -3.90
N THR A 40 -0.63 7.62 -4.49
CA THR A 40 -1.11 6.44 -3.75
C THR A 40 -0.05 5.92 -2.79
N ALA A 41 1.20 5.78 -3.23
CA ALA A 41 2.30 5.36 -2.38
C ALA A 41 2.51 6.33 -1.22
N LEU A 42 2.46 7.65 -1.48
CA LEU A 42 2.57 8.66 -0.43
C LEU A 42 1.43 8.58 0.60
N ILE A 43 0.18 8.37 0.15
CA ILE A 43 -0.97 8.18 1.05
C ILE A 43 -0.76 6.95 1.93
N LEU A 44 -0.29 5.83 1.37
CA LEU A 44 -0.04 4.60 2.12
C LEU A 44 1.06 4.79 3.17
N GLU A 45 2.16 5.50 2.83
CA GLU A 45 3.22 5.87 3.77
C GLU A 45 2.67 6.71 4.93
N ILE A 46 1.89 7.75 4.62
CA ILE A 46 1.28 8.63 5.64
C ILE A 46 0.32 7.83 6.55
N PHE A 47 -0.51 6.96 5.97
CA PHE A 47 -1.40 6.12 6.76
C PHE A 47 -0.63 5.09 7.59
N GLY A 48 0.47 4.54 7.08
CA GLY A 48 1.36 3.66 7.83
C GLY A 48 1.92 4.35 9.07
N ALA A 49 2.41 5.57 8.90
CA ALA A 49 2.92 6.39 10.00
C ALA A 49 1.83 6.78 11.02
N ARG A 50 0.56 6.87 10.61
CA ARG A 50 -0.57 7.28 11.48
C ARG A 50 -1.36 6.11 12.06
N ALA A 51 -1.11 4.88 11.63
CA ALA A 51 -1.86 3.70 12.05
C ALA A 51 -1.46 3.25 13.47
N ASN A 52 -2.12 3.84 14.48
CA ASN A 52 -1.83 3.56 15.90
C ASN A 52 -2.67 2.43 16.50
N THR A 53 -3.75 2.01 15.84
CA THR A 53 -4.60 0.90 16.30
C THR A 53 -4.29 -0.38 15.54
N HIS A 54 -4.48 -1.54 16.17
CA HIS A 54 -4.32 -2.85 15.51
C HIS A 54 -5.12 -2.93 14.21
N ALA A 55 -6.40 -2.55 14.27
CA ALA A 55 -7.29 -2.46 13.11
C ALA A 55 -6.74 -1.57 11.99
N GLY A 56 -6.24 -0.37 12.35
CA GLY A 56 -5.67 0.57 11.39
C GLY A 56 -4.41 0.02 10.73
N ARG A 57 -3.54 -0.63 11.50
CA ARG A 57 -2.31 -1.25 10.96
C ARG A 57 -2.64 -2.34 9.95
N LEU A 58 -3.59 -3.22 10.28
CA LEU A 58 -4.05 -4.29 9.37
C LEU A 58 -4.63 -3.73 8.06
N GLN A 59 -5.44 -2.66 8.13
CA GLN A 59 -6.02 -2.04 6.94
C GLN A 59 -4.94 -1.42 6.04
N VAL A 60 -3.97 -0.72 6.63
CA VAL A 60 -2.88 -0.11 5.87
C VAL A 60 -1.96 -1.18 5.27
N GLU A 61 -1.63 -2.22 6.02
CA GLU A 61 -0.82 -3.33 5.53
C GLU A 61 -1.51 -4.04 4.36
N LEU A 62 -2.81 -4.32 4.47
CA LEU A 62 -3.59 -4.91 3.37
C LEU A 62 -3.57 -4.05 2.11
N ALA A 63 -3.74 -2.72 2.27
CA ALA A 63 -3.71 -1.78 1.16
C ALA A 63 -2.31 -1.70 0.52
N SER A 64 -1.26 -1.68 1.34
CA SER A 64 0.14 -1.68 0.91
C SER A 64 0.50 -2.93 0.13
N LEU A 65 0.17 -4.13 0.64
CA LEU A 65 0.40 -5.40 -0.05
C LEU A 65 -0.35 -5.47 -1.39
N THR A 66 -1.59 -4.98 -1.44
CA THR A 66 -2.38 -4.95 -2.67
C THR A 66 -1.75 -4.02 -3.71
N PHE A 67 -1.29 -2.85 -3.29
CA PHE A 67 -0.60 -1.88 -4.15
C PHE A 67 0.72 -2.45 -4.67
N GLN A 68 1.56 -3.00 -3.79
CA GLN A 68 2.85 -3.60 -4.14
C GLN A 68 2.71 -4.79 -5.09
N ARG A 69 1.73 -5.67 -4.86
CA ARG A 69 1.47 -6.84 -5.71
C ARG A 69 1.27 -6.48 -7.18
N SER A 70 0.62 -5.35 -7.46
CA SER A 70 0.43 -4.86 -8.84
C SER A 70 1.72 -4.37 -9.51
N ARG A 71 2.74 -4.04 -8.72
CA ARG A 71 4.03 -3.48 -9.16
C ARG A 71 5.17 -4.52 -9.18
N LEU A 72 5.08 -5.57 -8.36
CA LEU A 72 6.08 -6.66 -8.26
C LEU A 72 6.21 -7.49 -9.55
N VAL A 73 5.11 -7.74 -10.25
CA VAL A 73 5.05 -8.62 -11.44
C VAL A 73 6.02 -8.21 -12.55
N ARG A 74 6.41 -6.94 -12.65
CA ARG A 74 7.30 -6.45 -13.72
C ARG A 74 8.75 -6.23 -13.32
N SER A 75 9.08 -6.13 -12.04
CA SER A 75 10.47 -6.14 -11.58
C SER A 75 11.15 -7.48 -11.91
N TRP A 76 10.38 -8.58 -11.91
CA TRP A 76 10.87 -9.91 -12.27
C TRP A 76 11.20 -10.10 -13.76
N THR A 77 10.50 -9.41 -14.67
CA THR A 77 10.82 -9.46 -16.11
C THR A 77 12.23 -8.96 -16.43
N HIS A 78 12.82 -8.15 -15.55
CA HIS A 78 14.19 -7.69 -15.67
C HIS A 78 15.20 -8.69 -15.08
N LEU A 79 14.84 -9.34 -13.98
CA LEU A 79 15.64 -10.40 -13.33
C LEU A 79 15.73 -11.67 -14.18
N GLU A 80 14.65 -12.08 -14.84
CA GLU A 80 14.65 -13.21 -15.78
C GLU A 80 15.55 -12.96 -17.00
N ARG A 81 15.64 -11.71 -17.47
CA ARG A 81 16.54 -11.34 -18.58
C ARG A 81 17.99 -11.23 -18.16
N GLN A 82 18.28 -10.75 -16.94
CA GLN A 82 19.65 -10.67 -16.42
C GLN A 82 20.25 -12.04 -16.09
N ARG A 83 19.44 -13.02 -15.68
CA ARG A 83 19.92 -14.36 -15.31
C ARG A 83 20.29 -15.27 -16.49
N GLY A 84 20.10 -14.82 -17.73
CA GLY A 84 20.41 -15.59 -18.93
C GLY A 84 19.36 -16.67 -19.17
N GLY A 85 18.84 -16.75 -20.40
CA GLY A 85 17.80 -17.69 -20.83
C GLY A 85 18.16 -19.18 -20.81
N SER A 86 19.15 -19.61 -20.02
CA SER A 86 19.60 -20.99 -19.89
C SER A 86 19.66 -21.39 -18.42
N GLY A 87 18.51 -21.74 -17.85
CA GLY A 87 18.43 -22.23 -16.48
C GLY A 87 17.03 -22.67 -16.08
N PHE A 88 16.26 -23.24 -17.02
CA PHE A 88 14.89 -23.72 -16.79
C PHE A 88 14.81 -25.26 -16.75
N LEU A 89 15.94 -25.97 -16.76
CA LEU A 89 15.96 -27.44 -16.72
C LEU A 89 16.61 -27.95 -15.43
N GLY A 90 15.77 -28.37 -14.47
CA GLY A 90 16.20 -29.23 -13.36
C GLY A 90 15.32 -29.17 -12.11
N GLY A 91 14.20 -29.92 -12.07
CA GLY A 91 13.45 -30.22 -10.84
C GLY A 91 12.12 -29.47 -10.64
N PRO A 92 11.20 -29.99 -9.80
CA PRO A 92 9.76 -29.76 -9.91
C PRO A 92 9.35 -28.31 -9.64
N GLY A 93 9.20 -27.55 -10.73
CA GLY A 93 7.87 -27.13 -11.20
C GLY A 93 7.31 -25.80 -10.71
N GLU A 94 7.81 -25.21 -9.61
CA GLU A 94 7.31 -23.91 -9.16
C GLU A 94 8.30 -22.79 -9.50
N ARG A 95 7.90 -21.86 -10.39
CA ARG A 95 8.72 -20.68 -10.69
C ARG A 95 8.84 -19.85 -9.41
N GLN A 96 10.01 -19.31 -9.10
CA GLN A 96 10.24 -18.44 -7.93
C GLN A 96 9.19 -17.31 -7.82
N ILE A 97 8.72 -16.81 -8.96
CA ILE A 97 7.62 -15.84 -9.13
C ILE A 97 6.28 -16.34 -8.55
N GLU A 98 5.98 -17.62 -8.73
CA GLU A 98 4.74 -18.25 -8.30
C GLU A 98 4.74 -18.46 -6.77
N LEU A 99 5.88 -18.88 -6.21
CA LEU A 99 6.11 -18.95 -4.77
C LEU A 99 5.92 -17.58 -4.11
N ASP A 100 6.59 -16.54 -4.61
CA ASP A 100 6.48 -15.18 -4.08
C ASP A 100 5.04 -14.66 -4.16
N ARG A 101 4.34 -14.93 -5.27
CA ARG A 101 2.93 -14.58 -5.44
C ARG A 101 2.05 -15.32 -4.44
N ARG A 102 2.32 -16.60 -4.18
CA ARG A 102 1.59 -17.41 -3.20
C ARG A 102 1.79 -16.84 -1.79
N MET A 103 3.02 -16.54 -1.38
CA MET A 103 3.31 -15.94 -0.07
C MET A 103 2.57 -14.60 0.14
N LEU A 104 2.53 -13.74 -0.87
CA LEU A 104 1.76 -12.49 -0.81
C LEU A 104 0.25 -12.74 -0.66
N LEU A 105 -0.28 -13.72 -1.38
CA LEU A 105 -1.70 -14.08 -1.28
C LEU A 105 -2.05 -14.64 0.09
N GLU A 106 -1.22 -15.53 0.63
CA GLU A 106 -1.39 -16.08 1.98
C GLU A 106 -1.38 -14.97 3.04
N ARG A 107 -0.44 -14.02 2.94
CA ARG A 107 -0.40 -12.87 3.85
C ARG A 107 -1.67 -12.01 3.76
N VAL A 108 -2.15 -11.76 2.54
CA VAL A 108 -3.41 -11.01 2.31
C VAL A 108 -4.60 -11.74 2.92
N LEU A 109 -4.69 -13.06 2.77
CA LEU A 109 -5.77 -13.85 3.34
C LEU A 109 -5.75 -13.82 4.88
N LYS A 110 -4.57 -13.96 5.48
CA LYS A 110 -4.40 -13.87 6.93
C LYS A 110 -4.85 -12.52 7.48
N ILE A 111 -4.41 -11.42 6.89
CA ILE A 111 -4.81 -10.07 7.33
C ILE A 111 -6.33 -9.87 7.19
N LYS A 112 -6.94 -10.41 6.14
CA LYS A 112 -8.41 -10.36 5.97
C LYS A 112 -9.15 -11.12 7.07
N GLU A 113 -8.63 -12.26 7.53
CA GLU A 113 -9.21 -12.97 8.67
C GLU A 113 -9.08 -12.16 9.96
N GLU A 114 -7.90 -11.62 10.25
CA GLU A 114 -7.67 -10.78 11.43
C GLU A 114 -8.58 -9.53 11.43
N LEU A 115 -8.84 -8.94 10.24
CA LEU A 115 -9.82 -7.86 10.09
C LEU A 115 -11.26 -8.28 10.40
N ARG A 116 -11.67 -9.50 10.02
CA ARG A 116 -12.99 -10.03 10.37
C ARG A 116 -13.17 -10.18 11.88
N GLU A 117 -12.13 -10.59 12.59
CA GLU A 117 -12.16 -10.69 14.06
C GLU A 117 -12.28 -9.32 14.72
N VAL A 118 -11.55 -8.33 14.21
CA VAL A 118 -11.65 -6.93 14.64
C VAL A 118 -13.07 -6.39 14.42
N GLU A 119 -13.69 -6.69 13.28
CA GLU A 119 -15.09 -6.30 12.99
C GLU A 119 -16.06 -6.94 13.97
N ARG A 120 -15.97 -8.26 14.22
CA ARG A 120 -16.81 -8.94 15.22
C ARG A 120 -16.71 -8.31 16.60
N THR A 121 -15.50 -7.97 17.04
CA THR A 121 -15.30 -7.35 18.35
C THR A 121 -15.93 -5.96 18.41
N ARG A 122 -15.87 -5.18 17.33
CA ARG A 122 -16.55 -3.88 17.22
C ARG A 122 -18.07 -4.00 17.26
N ASP A 123 -18.64 -5.03 16.63
CA ASP A 123 -20.09 -5.25 16.63
C ASP A 123 -20.62 -5.66 18.01
N ILE A 124 -19.87 -6.46 18.76
CA ILE A 124 -20.17 -6.78 20.16
C ILE A 124 -20.13 -5.51 21.02
N GLN A 125 -19.11 -4.66 20.84
CA GLN A 125 -19.02 -3.39 21.58
C GLN A 125 -20.16 -2.43 21.22
N ARG A 126 -20.56 -2.36 19.95
CA ARG A 126 -21.71 -1.54 19.51
C ARG A 126 -23.03 -2.04 20.07
N SER A 127 -23.28 -3.35 20.01
CA SER A 127 -24.52 -3.95 20.54
C SER A 127 -24.65 -3.80 22.06
N ASN A 128 -23.54 -3.81 22.80
CA ASN A 128 -23.54 -3.48 24.22
C ASN A 128 -23.89 -2.00 24.46
N ARG A 129 -23.33 -1.06 23.68
CA ARG A 129 -23.62 0.38 23.78
C ARG A 129 -25.06 0.73 23.43
N SER A 130 -25.68 0.04 22.45
CA SER A 130 -27.10 0.21 22.14
C SER A 130 -28.02 -0.27 23.25
N ARG A 131 -27.57 -1.23 24.09
CA ARG A 131 -28.30 -1.69 25.27
C ARG A 131 -28.14 -0.76 26.48
N THR A 132 -27.14 0.12 26.49
CA THR A 132 -26.85 1.04 27.60
C THR A 132 -27.23 2.50 27.31
N GLU A 133 -28.00 2.77 26.24
CA GLU A 133 -28.45 4.12 25.82
C GLU A 133 -27.32 5.15 25.61
N THR A 134 -26.07 4.71 25.42
CA THR A 134 -24.95 5.64 25.18
C THR A 134 -25.03 6.23 23.76
N PRO A 135 -25.14 7.57 23.60
CA PRO A 135 -25.25 8.20 22.28
C PRO A 135 -23.92 8.05 21.51
N THR A 136 -24.01 7.71 20.23
CA THR A 136 -22.84 7.57 19.33
C THR A 136 -22.87 8.67 18.28
N ILE A 137 -21.89 9.57 18.32
CA ILE A 137 -21.71 10.64 17.32
C ILE A 137 -20.56 10.24 16.40
N ALA A 138 -20.81 10.21 15.10
CA ALA A 138 -19.77 9.96 14.10
C ALA A 138 -19.58 11.23 13.26
N LEU A 139 -18.46 11.92 13.46
CA LEU A 139 -18.05 12.99 12.58
C LEU A 139 -17.59 12.35 11.25
N VAL A 140 -17.96 12.88 10.08
CA VAL A 140 -17.47 12.47 8.75
C VAL A 140 -17.00 13.72 8.01
N GLY A 141 -15.84 13.67 7.34
CA GLY A 141 -15.26 14.82 6.66
C GLY A 141 -13.93 14.48 6.00
N TYR A 142 -13.59 15.18 4.92
CA TYR A 142 -12.30 15.05 4.22
C TYR A 142 -11.14 15.36 5.19
N THR A 143 -10.03 14.65 5.07
CA THR A 143 -8.80 14.96 5.83
C THR A 143 -8.45 16.42 5.60
N ASN A 144 -8.57 17.24 6.66
CA ASN A 144 -8.44 18.71 6.76
C ASN A 144 -9.73 19.53 6.95
N ALA A 145 -10.92 18.92 7.05
CA ALA A 145 -12.19 19.64 7.31
C ALA A 145 -12.45 19.99 8.80
N GLY A 146 -11.41 20.22 9.62
CA GLY A 146 -11.59 20.61 11.04
C GLY A 146 -12.05 19.47 11.98
N LYS A 147 -12.11 18.24 11.48
CA LYS A 147 -12.58 17.05 12.23
C LYS A 147 -11.83 16.79 13.55
N ILE A 148 -10.55 17.14 13.61
CA ILE A 148 -9.74 17.06 14.84
C ILE A 148 -10.14 18.16 15.82
N TYR A 149 -10.41 19.39 15.35
CA TYR A 149 -10.80 20.52 16.19
C TYR A 149 -12.13 20.27 16.93
N TYR A 150 -13.13 19.71 16.25
CA TYR A 150 -14.44 19.42 16.85
C TYR A 150 -14.48 18.20 17.77
N SER A 151 -13.43 17.37 17.80
CA SER A 151 -13.39 16.18 18.67
C SER A 151 -12.85 16.47 20.07
N ILE A 152 -12.39 17.70 20.34
CA ILE A 152 -11.68 18.10 21.57
C ILE A 152 -12.56 19.01 22.45
N HIS A 153 -13.82 19.28 22.06
CA HIS A 153 -14.83 19.98 22.88
C HIS A 153 -16.05 19.08 23.04
#